data_AF-A0A950B1F8-F1
#
_entry.id   AF-A0A950B1F8-F1
#
_cell.length_a   1.000
_cell.length_b   1.000
_cell.length_c   1.000
_cell.angle_alpha   90.00
_cell.angle_beta   90.00
_cell.angle_gamma   90.00
#
_symmetry.space_group_name_H-M   'P 1'
#
loop_
_entity.id
_entity.type
_entity.pdbx_description
1 polymer ?
#
loop_
_entity_poly.entity_id
_entity_poly.type
_entity_poly.pdbx_seq_one_letter_code
_entity_poly.pdbx_strand_id
1 'polypeptide(L)' 'NASAPEQQRCADAIHQWAEAGRLKPLVGRVFPLDQAADAERLLEQNTLGGAGTLTGKVVIAIS' A
#
# COMPACT_ATOMS: atom_id res chain seq x y z
N ASN A 1 -6.29 -15.27 10.47
CA ASN A 1 -7.07 -14.33 9.64
C ASN A 1 -8.42 -14.09 10.29
N ALA A 2 -8.89 -12.84 10.30
CA ALA A 2 -10.24 -12.49 10.76
C ALA A 2 -11.30 -13.02 9.77
N SER A 3 -12.54 -13.19 10.25
CA SER A 3 -13.67 -13.56 9.41
C SER A 3 -14.04 -12.45 8.41
N ALA A 4 -14.72 -12.79 7.32
CA ALA A 4 -15.15 -11.81 6.32
C ALA A 4 -16.01 -10.66 6.93
N PRO A 5 -16.98 -10.92 7.85
CA PRO A 5 -17.72 -9.83 8.49
C PRO A 5 -16.84 -8.90 9.34
N GLU A 6 -15.84 -9.44 10.03
CA GLU A 6 -14.89 -8.64 10.82
C GLU A 6 -14.00 -7.79 9.91
N GLN A 7 -13.53 -8.35 8.79
CA GLN A 7 -12.76 -7.60 7.80
C GLN A 7 -13.59 -6.46 7.17
N GLN A 8 -14.86 -6.72 6.84
CA GLN A 8 -15.76 -5.71 6.28
C GLN A 8 -15.96 -4.54 7.24
N ARG A 9 -16.24 -4.83 8.52
CA ARG A 9 -16.41 -3.78 9.54
C ARG A 9 -15.16 -2.89 9.65
N CYS A 10 -13.98 -3.49 9.59
CA CYS A 10 -12.72 -2.74 9.60
C CYS A 10 -12.55 -1.90 8.33
N ALA A 11 -12.89 -2.44 7.16
CA ALA A 11 -12.82 -1.71 5.90
C ALA A 11 -13.73 -0.48 5.89
N ASP A 12 -14.95 -0.60 6.40
CA ASP A 12 -15.91 0.51 6.49
C ASP A 12 -15.35 1.65 7.36
N ALA A 13 -14.73 1.33 8.49
CA ALA A 13 -14.11 2.32 9.37
C ALA A 13 -12.90 3.01 8.70
N ILE A 14 -12.05 2.23 8.02
CA ILE A 14 -10.91 2.76 7.24
C ILE A 14 -11.40 3.71 6.15
N HIS A 15 -12.45 3.33 5.42
CA HIS A 15 -13.05 4.15 4.38
C HIS A 15 -13.60 5.46 4.95
N GLN A 16 -14.35 5.40 6.06
CA GLN A 16 -14.85 6.61 6.74
C GLN A 16 -13.72 7.57 7.13
N TRP A 17 -12.60 7.06 7.63
CA TRP A 17 -11.44 7.89 7.97
C TRP A 17 -10.77 8.49 6.74
N ALA A 18 -10.70 7.75 5.63
CA ALA A 18 -10.15 8.24 4.38
C ALA A 18 -11.00 9.38 3.79
N GLU A 19 -12.32 9.17 3.69
CA GLU A 19 -13.28 10.18 3.22
C GLU A 19 -13.26 11.46 4.07
N ALA A 20 -13.17 11.30 5.40
CA ALA A 20 -13.05 12.43 6.32
C ALA A 20 -11.67 13.11 6.31
N GLY A 21 -10.72 12.65 5.48
CA GLY A 21 -9.35 13.16 5.41
C GLY A 21 -8.51 12.90 6.67
N ARG A 22 -9.00 12.04 7.58
CA ARG A 22 -8.34 11.64 8.84
C ARG A 22 -7.31 10.54 8.61
N LEU A 23 -7.45 9.77 7.55
CA LEU A 23 -6.46 8.81 7.06
C LEU A 23 -6.02 9.23 5.66
N LYS A 24 -4.73 9.53 5.50
CA LYS A 24 -4.13 9.86 4.20
C LYS A 24 -3.01 8.86 3.92
N PRO A 25 -3.25 7.83 3.08
CA PRO A 25 -2.21 6.91 2.68
C PRO A 25 -1.08 7.66 1.99
N LEU A 26 0.16 7.50 2.48
CA LEU A 26 1.33 8.03 1.80
C LEU A 26 1.72 7.07 0.69
N VAL A 27 1.58 7.50 -0.57
CA VAL A 27 2.05 6.74 -1.74
C VAL A 27 3.46 7.20 -2.06
N GLY A 28 4.44 6.29 -1.92
CA GLY A 28 5.85 6.58 -2.19
C GLY A 28 6.24 6.33 -3.65
N ARG A 29 5.65 5.31 -4.27
CA ARG A 29 5.94 4.93 -5.66
C ARG A 29 4.74 4.23 -6.29
N VAL A 30 4.53 4.45 -7.58
CA VAL A 30 3.55 3.75 -8.40
C VAL A 30 4.27 3.06 -9.55
N PHE A 31 3.90 1.82 -9.83
CA PHE A 31 4.38 1.05 -10.98
C PHE A 31 3.19 0.59 -11.82
N PRO A 32 3.31 0.52 -13.16
CA PRO A 32 2.36 -0.23 -13.98
C PRO A 32 2.44 -1.74 -13.67
N LEU A 33 1.37 -2.49 -14.01
CA LEU A 33 1.28 -3.92 -13.74
C LEU A 33 2.41 -4.74 -14.38
N ASP A 34 2.88 -4.35 -15.57
CA ASP A 34 4.00 -5.00 -16.26
C ASP A 34 5.36 -4.80 -15.57
N GLN A 35 5.44 -3.90 -14.60
CA GLN A 35 6.62 -3.63 -13.76
C GLN A 35 6.47 -4.13 -12.32
N ALA A 36 5.53 -5.04 -12.04
CA ALA A 36 5.35 -5.60 -10.69
C ALA A 36 6.65 -6.19 -10.11
N ALA A 37 7.52 -6.79 -10.94
CA ALA A 37 8.81 -7.30 -10.51
C ALA A 37 9.77 -6.19 -10.02
N ASP A 38 9.72 -5.00 -10.63
CA ASP A 38 10.54 -3.85 -10.20
C ASP A 38 10.01 -3.25 -8.90
N ALA A 39 8.68 -3.28 -8.70
CA ALA A 39 8.06 -2.89 -7.44
C ALA A 39 8.52 -3.78 -6.28
N GLU A 40 8.51 -5.11 -6.46
CA GLU A 40 9.01 -6.07 -5.47
C GLU A 40 10.51 -5.87 -5.18
N ARG A 41 11.32 -5.64 -6.23
CA ARG A 41 12.75 -5.37 -6.04
C ARG A 41 12.98 -4.10 -5.21
N LEU A 42 12.22 -3.03 -5.45
CA LEU A 42 12.29 -1.80 -4.65
C LEU A 42 11.91 -2.07 -3.18
N LEU A 43 10.89 -2.89 -2.93
CA LEU A 43 10.47 -3.27 -1.58
C LEU A 43 11.54 -4.10 -0.86
N GLU A 44 12.15 -5.07 -1.54
CA GLU A 44 13.22 -5.91 -0.99
C GLU A 44 14.44 -5.06 -0.60
N GLN A 45 14.89 -4.19 -1.50
CA GLN A 45 16.02 -3.29 -1.25
C GLN A 45 15.77 -2.36 -0.05
N ASN A 46 14.55 -1.88 0.14
CA ASN A 46 14.21 -0.97 1.23
C ASN A 46 13.88 -1.68 2.55
N THR A 47 13.35 -2.90 2.50
CA THR A 47 12.91 -3.65 3.69
C THR A 47 14.03 -4.55 4.22
N LEU A 48 14.61 -5.39 3.36
CA LEU A 48 15.70 -6.30 3.74
C LEU A 48 17.07 -5.62 3.61
N GLY A 49 17.25 -4.87 2.52
CA GLY A 49 18.51 -4.16 2.25
C GLY A 49 18.68 -2.85 3.02
N GLY A 50 17.63 -2.32 3.64
CA GLY A 50 17.68 -1.09 4.44
C GLY A 50 18.09 0.16 3.66
N ALA A 51 17.84 0.21 2.34
CA ALA A 51 18.31 1.30 1.49
C ALA A 51 17.83 2.71 1.89
N GLY A 52 16.70 2.83 2.60
CA GLY A 52 16.18 4.11 3.10
C GLY A 52 15.72 5.08 2.01
N THR A 53 15.45 4.60 0.80
CA THR A 53 15.05 5.41 -0.37
C THR A 53 13.53 5.43 -0.60
N LEU A 54 12.77 4.59 0.11
CA LEU A 54 11.32 4.49 0.02
C LEU A 54 10.66 4.90 1.34
N THR A 55 9.74 5.85 1.29
CA THR A 55 8.78 6.13 2.36
C THR A 55 7.36 6.02 1.81
N GLY A 56 6.48 5.34 2.54
CA GLY A 56 5.09 5.12 2.12
C GLY A 56 4.87 3.80 1.37
N LYS A 57 3.70 3.67 0.75
CA LYS A 57 3.27 2.46 0.02
C LYS A 57 3.76 2.47 -1.42
N VAL A 58 4.07 1.27 -1.91
CA VAL A 58 4.21 0.99 -3.35
C VAL A 58 2.85 0.55 -3.86
N VAL A 59 2.39 1.12 -4.97
CA VAL A 59 1.09 0.82 -5.60
C VAL A 59 1.31 0.30 -7.01
N ILE A 60 0.59 -0.76 -7.38
CA ILE A 60 0.51 -1.24 -8.76
C ILE A 60 -0.74 -0.64 -9.41
N ALA A 61 -0.56 0.10 -10.50
CA ALA A 61 -1.64 0.65 -11.29
C ALA A 61 -2.02 -0.31 -12.42
N ILE A 62 -3.32 -0.53 -12.58
CA ILE A 62 -3.90 -1.33 -13.67
C ILE A 62 -4.70 -0.34 -14.51
N SER A 63 -4.10 0.11 -15.61
CA SER A 63 -4.71 1.03 -16.57
C SER A 63 -4.68 0.41 -17.96
#